data_AF-A0A523SF79-F1
#
_entry.id   AF-A0A523SF79-F1
#
_cell.length_a   1.000
_cell.length_b   1.000
_cell.length_c   1.000
_cell.angle_alpha   90.00
_cell.angle_beta   90.00
_cell.angle_gamma   90.00
#
_symmetry.space_group_name_H-M   'P 1'
#
loop_
_entity.id
_entity.type
_entity.pdbx_description
1 polymer ?
#
loop_
_entity_poly.entity_id
_entity_poly.type
_entity_poly.pdbx_seq_one_letter_code
_entity_poly.pdbx_strand_id
1 'polypeptide(L)'
;MSLVTMKDLLESGAHFGHKVSRWNPKMKKFIFGEKNGIYIIDLQKTVKMLEKAYNEIVEKVSNSKKILFVGTKRQSRDIIKDEAMRCGSFYICERWLGGMLTNFRTIRRTINRLIDYDKKKESGFLDTLPKKEALSITRKMEKMEKILGGVKTMNSLPDLLYIVDIKREYIAAHEANILGIPVIAIVDTNTDPDLIHIPIPANDDAIRSIKLVTSIISQAVFDGKQLVEAKKVSIEEQEEEKVKSKQEAKKKQLKKKPIKSETARMGTEKKLIKKTTTKQKETRKKTVTTVKPIETKTVRKKIEKKETKQTKKKKIKSK
;
A
#
# COMPACT_ATOMS: atom_id res chain seq x y z
N MET A 1 -25.12 -5.85 -9.24
CA MET A 1 -24.92 -4.45 -9.69
C MET A 1 -24.08 -4.50 -10.95
N SER A 2 -24.49 -3.87 -12.05
CA SER A 2 -23.61 -3.77 -13.22
C SER A 2 -22.56 -2.70 -12.93
N LEU A 3 -21.28 -3.10 -12.86
CA LEU A 3 -20.16 -2.22 -12.52
C LEU A 3 -19.96 -1.09 -13.54
N VAL A 4 -20.35 -1.34 -14.80
CA VAL A 4 -20.28 -0.37 -15.88
C VAL A 4 -21.35 -0.67 -16.91
N THR A 5 -21.89 0.36 -17.57
CA THR A 5 -22.81 0.15 -18.68
C THR A 5 -22.05 0.04 -20.00
N MET A 6 -22.60 -0.69 -20.98
CA MET A 6 -22.02 -0.73 -22.33
C MET A 6 -21.96 0.66 -22.97
N LYS A 7 -22.87 1.56 -22.60
CA LYS A 7 -22.88 2.95 -23.06
C LYS A 7 -21.61 3.70 -22.60
N ASP A 8 -21.21 3.55 -21.34
CA ASP A 8 -20.00 4.18 -20.81
C ASP A 8 -18.73 3.67 -21.52
N LEU A 9 -18.67 2.35 -21.81
CA LEU A 9 -17.58 1.75 -22.57
C LEU A 9 -17.54 2.26 -24.03
N LEU A 10 -18.70 2.49 -24.63
CA LEU A 10 -18.80 3.04 -25.97
C LEU A 10 -18.32 4.50 -26.00
N GLU A 11 -18.82 5.33 -25.08
CA GLU A 11 -18.48 6.77 -24.99
C GLU A 11 -17.01 7.03 -24.62
N SER A 12 -16.42 6.15 -23.80
CA SER A 12 -15.00 6.20 -23.45
C SER A 12 -14.06 5.77 -24.58
N GLY A 13 -14.60 5.16 -25.66
CA GLY A 13 -13.82 4.68 -26.79
C GLY A 13 -13.12 3.34 -26.55
N ALA A 14 -13.60 2.54 -25.58
CA ALA A 14 -13.00 1.25 -25.22
C ALA A 14 -13.11 0.17 -26.31
N HIS A 15 -14.07 0.33 -27.23
CA HIS A 15 -14.36 -0.61 -28.30
C HIS A 15 -13.42 -0.50 -29.51
N PHE A 16 -12.65 0.59 -29.64
CA PHE A 16 -11.71 0.73 -30.73
C PHE A 16 -10.45 -0.08 -30.46
N GLY A 17 -10.09 -0.96 -31.38
CA GLY A 17 -8.81 -1.65 -31.37
C GLY A 17 -7.80 -1.02 -32.33
N HIS A 18 -6.77 -1.78 -32.67
CA HIS A 18 -5.77 -1.39 -33.67
C HIS A 18 -6.17 -1.72 -35.12
N LYS A 19 -5.35 -1.23 -36.06
CA LYS A 19 -5.42 -1.56 -37.50
C LYS A 19 -5.30 -3.07 -37.73
N VAL A 20 -5.98 -3.56 -38.78
CA VAL A 20 -6.00 -4.98 -39.16
C VAL A 20 -4.61 -5.59 -39.32
N SER A 21 -3.65 -4.85 -39.88
CA SER A 21 -2.28 -5.34 -40.09
C SER A 21 -1.47 -5.59 -38.81
N ARG A 22 -1.93 -5.10 -37.65
CA ARG A 22 -1.20 -5.19 -36.38
C ARG A 22 -1.81 -6.18 -35.39
N TRP A 23 -2.88 -6.87 -35.77
CA TRP A 23 -3.63 -7.72 -34.85
C TRP A 23 -2.92 -9.04 -34.54
N ASN A 24 -3.27 -9.62 -33.39
CA ASN A 24 -2.87 -10.95 -32.99
C ASN A 24 -4.02 -11.94 -33.27
N PRO A 25 -3.81 -13.03 -34.03
CA PRO A 25 -4.85 -14.01 -34.33
C PRO A 25 -5.56 -14.60 -33.10
N LYS A 26 -4.86 -14.71 -31.96
CA LYS A 26 -5.44 -15.22 -30.70
C LYS A 26 -6.49 -14.30 -30.10
N MET A 27 -6.47 -13.01 -30.47
CA MET A 27 -7.49 -12.04 -30.06
C MET A 27 -8.80 -12.19 -30.83
N LYS A 28 -8.88 -13.06 -31.85
CA LYS A 28 -10.10 -13.29 -32.65
C LYS A 28 -11.34 -13.54 -31.78
N LYS A 29 -11.19 -14.23 -30.64
CA LYS A 29 -12.30 -14.50 -29.70
C LYS A 29 -12.87 -13.24 -29.05
N PHE A 30 -12.10 -12.15 -28.94
CA PHE A 30 -12.51 -10.88 -28.32
C PHE A 30 -12.89 -9.79 -29.33
N ILE A 31 -12.65 -10.02 -30.62
CA ILE A 31 -12.97 -9.08 -31.69
C ILE A 31 -14.41 -9.32 -32.15
N PHE A 32 -15.18 -8.25 -32.26
CA PHE A 32 -16.54 -8.27 -32.78
C PHE A 32 -16.56 -8.23 -34.31
N GLY A 33 -15.74 -7.37 -34.91
CA GLY A 33 -15.67 -7.18 -36.35
C GLY A 33 -14.66 -6.10 -36.74
N GLU A 34 -14.70 -5.66 -37.98
CA GLU A 34 -13.85 -4.60 -38.53
C GLU A 34 -14.72 -3.46 -39.07
N LYS A 35 -14.28 -2.22 -38.87
CA LYS A 35 -14.87 -1.04 -39.50
C LYS A 35 -13.76 -0.08 -39.93
N ASN A 36 -13.75 0.32 -41.20
CA ASN A 36 -12.78 1.26 -41.76
C ASN A 36 -11.31 0.85 -41.52
N GLY A 37 -10.99 -0.44 -41.60
CA GLY A 37 -9.62 -0.94 -41.38
C GLY A 37 -9.16 -1.00 -39.91
N ILE A 38 -10.08 -0.78 -38.96
CA ILE A 38 -9.84 -0.86 -37.51
C ILE A 38 -10.69 -2.00 -36.94
N TYR A 39 -10.08 -2.87 -36.14
CA TYR A 39 -10.84 -3.90 -35.43
C TYR A 39 -11.66 -3.30 -34.29
N ILE A 40 -12.89 -3.75 -34.15
CA ILE A 40 -13.80 -3.40 -33.05
C ILE A 40 -13.78 -4.53 -32.04
N ILE A 41 -13.55 -4.18 -30.78
CA ILE A 41 -13.55 -5.08 -29.65
C ILE A 41 -15.00 -5.32 -29.19
N ASP A 42 -15.31 -6.57 -28.85
CA ASP A 42 -16.61 -6.98 -28.32
C ASP A 42 -16.78 -6.53 -26.86
N LEU A 43 -17.56 -5.47 -26.66
CA LEU A 43 -17.82 -4.90 -25.35
C LEU A 43 -18.59 -5.83 -24.41
N GLN A 44 -19.37 -6.79 -24.91
CA GLN A 44 -20.06 -7.74 -24.04
C GLN A 44 -19.05 -8.64 -23.32
N LYS A 45 -17.97 -9.01 -24.02
CA LYS A 45 -16.85 -9.75 -23.42
C LYS A 45 -16.07 -8.87 -22.47
N THR A 46 -15.88 -7.59 -22.78
CA THR A 46 -15.27 -6.62 -21.86
C THR A 46 -16.00 -6.56 -20.53
N VAL A 47 -17.33 -6.39 -20.54
CA VAL A 47 -18.14 -6.33 -19.30
C VAL A 47 -17.97 -7.61 -18.48
N LYS A 48 -18.09 -8.79 -19.10
CA LYS A 48 -17.92 -10.08 -18.41
C LYS A 48 -16.53 -10.26 -17.79
N MET A 49 -15.48 -9.91 -18.53
CA MET A 49 -14.11 -10.03 -18.03
C MET A 49 -13.80 -9.00 -16.94
N LEU A 50 -14.39 -7.81 -17.04
CA LEU A 50 -14.24 -6.76 -16.03
C LEU A 50 -14.95 -7.15 -14.73
N GLU A 51 -16.13 -7.74 -14.78
CA GLU A 51 -16.82 -8.30 -13.61
C GLU A 51 -16.00 -9.42 -12.96
N LYS A 52 -15.42 -10.33 -13.77
CA LYS A 52 -14.53 -11.37 -13.28
C LYS A 52 -13.30 -10.78 -12.57
N ALA A 53 -12.65 -9.79 -13.20
CA ALA A 53 -11.48 -9.11 -12.64
C ALA A 53 -11.82 -8.39 -11.33
N TYR A 54 -12.95 -7.68 -11.29
CA TYR A 54 -13.42 -6.98 -10.10
C TYR A 54 -13.61 -7.94 -8.93
N ASN A 55 -14.33 -9.05 -9.14
CA ASN A 55 -14.59 -10.03 -8.09
C ASN A 55 -13.30 -10.68 -7.56
N GLU A 56 -12.38 -11.07 -8.45
CA GLU A 56 -11.11 -11.67 -8.03
C GLU A 56 -10.23 -10.69 -7.23
N ILE A 57 -10.23 -9.41 -7.63
CA ILE A 57 -9.52 -8.36 -6.90
C ILE A 57 -10.11 -8.17 -5.50
N VAL A 58 -11.44 -8.03 -5.40
CA VAL A 58 -12.13 -7.88 -4.11
C VAL A 58 -11.78 -9.05 -3.20
N GLU A 59 -11.87 -10.29 -3.71
CA GLU A 59 -11.55 -11.49 -2.96
C GLU A 59 -10.10 -11.48 -2.45
N LYS A 60 -9.12 -11.22 -3.33
CA LYS A 60 -7.71 -11.20 -2.95
C LYS A 60 -7.41 -10.12 -1.92
N VAL A 61 -7.91 -8.90 -2.13
CA VAL A 61 -7.68 -7.79 -1.20
C VAL A 61 -8.35 -8.06 0.14
N SER A 62 -9.53 -8.69 0.16
CA SER A 62 -10.19 -9.13 1.39
C SER A 62 -9.38 -10.15 2.18
N ASN A 63 -8.48 -10.88 1.51
CA ASN A 63 -7.49 -11.79 2.09
C ASN A 63 -6.14 -11.11 2.37
N SER A 64 -6.11 -9.78 2.43
CA SER A 64 -4.92 -8.95 2.70
C SER A 64 -3.77 -9.15 1.69
N LYS A 65 -4.11 -9.54 0.45
CA LYS A 65 -3.16 -9.71 -0.65
C LYS A 65 -2.80 -8.37 -1.29
N LYS A 66 -1.58 -8.27 -1.81
CA LYS A 66 -1.03 -7.02 -2.36
C LYS A 66 -1.20 -6.96 -3.87
N ILE A 67 -1.68 -5.83 -4.36
CA ILE A 67 -1.84 -5.56 -5.79
C ILE A 67 -0.83 -4.52 -6.23
N LEU A 68 -0.21 -4.76 -7.38
CA LEU A 68 0.71 -3.85 -8.04
C LEU A 68 0.12 -3.39 -9.37
N PHE A 69 -0.07 -2.08 -9.52
CA PHE A 69 -0.51 -1.46 -10.75
C PHE A 69 0.70 -1.11 -11.63
N VAL A 70 0.65 -1.43 -12.92
CA VAL A 70 1.77 -1.23 -13.84
C VAL A 70 1.26 -0.61 -15.13
N GLY A 71 1.89 0.49 -15.55
CA GLY A 71 1.72 1.01 -16.89
C GLY A 71 2.62 2.20 -17.15
N THR A 72 3.52 2.02 -18.12
CA THR A 72 4.57 2.97 -18.50
C THR A 72 4.21 3.74 -19.77
N LYS A 73 3.09 3.39 -20.41
CA LYS A 73 2.55 4.08 -21.57
C LYS A 73 2.14 5.49 -21.19
N ARG A 74 2.51 6.49 -22.01
CA ARG A 74 2.29 7.92 -21.70
C ARG A 74 0.85 8.22 -21.29
N GLN A 75 -0.12 7.61 -21.98
CA GLN A 75 -1.55 7.75 -21.73
C GLN A 75 -2.02 7.15 -20.40
N SER A 76 -1.27 6.20 -19.84
CA SER A 76 -1.63 5.45 -18.63
C SER A 76 -0.91 5.93 -17.35
N ARG A 77 0.23 6.61 -17.47
CA ARG A 77 1.13 6.88 -16.33
C ARG A 77 0.45 7.62 -15.19
N ASP A 78 -0.21 8.72 -15.52
CA ASP A 78 -0.84 9.59 -14.52
C ASP A 78 -2.09 8.92 -13.95
N ILE A 79 -2.89 8.28 -14.81
CA ILE A 79 -4.09 7.53 -14.40
C ILE A 79 -3.73 6.44 -13.39
N ILE A 80 -2.74 5.61 -13.69
CA ILE A 80 -2.34 4.51 -12.81
C ILE A 80 -1.79 5.04 -11.50
N LYS A 81 -0.99 6.11 -11.56
CA LYS A 81 -0.42 6.74 -10.37
C LYS A 81 -1.52 7.25 -9.45
N ASP A 82 -2.46 8.01 -10.00
CA ASP A 82 -3.54 8.64 -9.23
C ASP A 82 -4.50 7.59 -8.65
N GLU A 83 -4.91 6.60 -9.45
CA GLU A 83 -5.82 5.54 -9.02
C GLU A 83 -5.18 4.59 -8.00
N ALA A 84 -3.89 4.26 -8.17
CA ALA A 84 -3.17 3.45 -7.20
C ALA A 84 -2.97 4.20 -5.87
N MET A 85 -2.66 5.49 -5.91
CA MET A 85 -2.59 6.30 -4.69
C MET A 85 -3.96 6.42 -4.01
N ARG A 86 -5.03 6.63 -4.79
CA ARG A 86 -6.41 6.69 -4.29
C ARG A 86 -6.81 5.43 -3.52
N CYS A 87 -6.50 4.25 -4.07
CA CYS A 87 -6.80 2.99 -3.39
C CYS A 87 -5.70 2.53 -2.42
N GLY A 88 -4.58 3.26 -2.28
CA GLY A 88 -3.44 2.91 -1.43
C GLY A 88 -2.75 1.60 -1.85
N SER A 89 -2.65 1.35 -3.15
CA SER A 89 -1.91 0.22 -3.75
C SER A 89 -0.54 0.65 -4.26
N PHE A 90 0.31 -0.34 -4.54
CA PHE A 90 1.62 -0.08 -5.14
C PHE A 90 1.47 0.19 -6.63
N TYR A 91 2.38 0.99 -7.19
CA TYR A 91 2.37 1.30 -8.62
C TYR A 91 3.76 1.44 -9.24
N ILE A 92 3.84 1.22 -10.55
CA ILE A 92 5.00 1.51 -11.40
C ILE A 92 4.50 2.20 -12.67
N CYS A 93 4.83 3.47 -12.83
CA CYS A 93 4.33 4.30 -13.94
C CYS A 93 5.38 4.73 -14.97
N GLU A 94 6.67 4.59 -14.66
CA GLU A 94 7.72 5.16 -15.51
C GLU A 94 8.42 4.15 -16.39
N ARG A 95 9.04 3.16 -15.76
CA ARG A 95 9.78 2.11 -16.45
C ARG A 95 9.82 0.86 -15.58
N TRP A 96 9.49 -0.27 -16.19
CA TRP A 96 9.76 -1.58 -15.62
C TRP A 96 11.26 -1.88 -15.73
N LEU A 97 11.92 -2.15 -14.61
CA LEU A 97 13.29 -2.64 -14.59
C LEU A 97 13.25 -4.16 -14.68
N GLY A 98 13.98 -4.74 -15.63
CA GLY A 98 14.09 -6.20 -15.71
C GLY A 98 14.63 -6.78 -14.40
N GLY A 99 14.03 -7.86 -13.92
CA GLY A 99 14.31 -8.44 -12.62
C GLY A 99 13.53 -7.80 -11.48
N MET A 100 12.48 -7.01 -11.76
CA MET A 100 11.69 -6.33 -10.74
C MET A 100 11.02 -7.31 -9.77
N LEU A 101 10.52 -8.44 -10.30
CA LEU A 101 9.92 -9.50 -9.51
C LEU A 101 10.90 -10.67 -9.33
N THR A 102 11.54 -11.11 -10.41
CA THR A 102 12.41 -12.30 -10.39
C THR A 102 13.70 -12.09 -9.59
N ASN A 103 14.23 -10.87 -9.54
CA ASN A 103 15.40 -10.49 -8.74
C ASN A 103 15.06 -9.43 -7.67
N PHE A 104 13.96 -9.65 -6.96
CA PHE A 104 13.44 -8.69 -5.99
C PHE A 104 14.42 -8.35 -4.86
N ARG A 105 15.33 -9.26 -4.49
CA ARG A 105 16.39 -8.99 -3.50
C ARG A 105 17.29 -7.83 -3.92
N THR A 106 17.64 -7.75 -5.20
CA THR A 106 18.50 -6.67 -5.73
C THR A 106 17.74 -5.36 -5.82
N ILE A 107 16.48 -5.41 -6.26
CA ILE A 107 15.60 -4.24 -6.33
C ILE A 107 15.38 -3.65 -4.94
N ARG A 108 15.17 -4.51 -3.92
CA ARG A 108 15.06 -4.08 -2.53
C ARG A 108 16.30 -3.36 -2.03
N ARG A 109 17.51 -3.80 -2.41
CA ARG A 109 18.74 -3.07 -2.07
C ARG A 109 18.74 -1.67 -2.67
N THR A 110 18.23 -1.51 -3.89
CA THR A 110 18.10 -0.20 -4.53
C THR A 110 17.04 0.67 -3.84
N ILE A 111 15.91 0.10 -3.43
CA ILE A 111 14.88 0.79 -2.64
C ILE A 111 15.43 1.23 -1.28
N ASN A 112 16.18 0.37 -0.59
CA ASN A 112 16.81 0.74 0.68
C ASN A 112 17.80 1.90 0.52
N ARG A 113 18.58 1.93 -0.57
CA ARG A 113 19.45 3.07 -0.89
C ARG A 113 18.66 4.36 -1.09
N LEU A 114 17.48 4.30 -1.74
CA LEU A 114 16.59 5.46 -1.87
C LEU A 114 16.12 5.95 -0.50
N ILE A 115 15.66 5.05 0.37
CA ILE A 115 15.25 5.37 1.75
C ILE A 115 16.42 6.01 2.53
N ASP A 116 17.64 5.51 2.36
CA ASP A 116 18.82 6.08 3.00
C ASP A 116 19.15 7.49 2.47
N TYR A 117 18.94 7.77 1.18
CA TYR A 117 19.09 9.10 0.63
C TYR A 117 18.04 10.08 1.18
N ASP A 118 16.79 9.64 1.34
CA ASP A 118 15.74 10.48 1.94
C ASP A 118 16.08 10.84 3.38
N LYS A 119 16.53 9.88 4.19
CA LYS A 119 16.97 10.13 5.57
C LYS A 119 18.12 11.15 5.63
N LYS A 120 19.09 11.05 4.72
CA LYS A 120 20.22 11.99 4.63
C LYS A 120 19.77 13.38 4.18
N LYS A 121 18.75 13.46 3.32
CA LYS A 121 18.15 14.72 2.90
C LYS A 121 17.42 15.38 4.07
N GLU A 122 16.61 14.62 4.82
CA GLU A 122 15.91 15.09 6.00
C GLU A 122 16.85 15.56 7.11
N SER A 123 18.00 14.89 7.28
CA SER A 123 19.01 15.27 8.26
C SER A 123 19.86 16.49 7.86
N GLY A 124 19.64 17.07 6.68
CA GLY A 124 20.46 18.18 6.15
C GLY A 124 21.90 17.79 5.80
N PHE A 125 22.21 16.49 5.69
CA PHE A 125 23.57 16.01 5.38
C PHE A 125 24.02 16.47 3.99
N LEU A 126 23.10 16.57 3.03
CA LEU A 126 23.41 17.00 1.66
C LEU A 126 23.96 18.44 1.60
N ASP A 127 23.56 19.31 2.54
CA ASP A 127 24.03 20.70 2.58
C ASP A 127 25.47 20.84 3.09
N THR A 128 25.98 19.79 3.75
CA THR A 128 27.38 19.74 4.22
C THR A 128 28.36 19.31 3.13
N LEU A 129 27.84 18.74 2.04
CA LEU A 129 28.66 18.23 0.95
C LEU A 129 29.00 19.33 -0.07
N PRO A 130 30.09 19.17 -0.84
CA PRO A 130 30.37 20.01 -1.99
C PRO A 130 29.18 20.02 -2.97
N LYS A 131 28.87 21.19 -3.55
CA LYS A 131 27.71 21.37 -4.46
C LYS A 131 27.66 20.33 -5.59
N LYS A 132 28.81 19.93 -6.14
CA LYS A 132 28.90 18.92 -7.20
C LYS A 132 28.43 17.53 -6.72
N GLU A 133 28.83 17.13 -5.52
CA GLU A 133 28.45 15.85 -4.93
C GLU A 133 26.98 15.85 -4.51
N ALA A 134 26.54 16.92 -3.85
CA ALA A 134 25.14 17.13 -3.48
C ALA A 134 24.24 17.02 -4.72
N LEU A 135 24.59 17.70 -5.82
CA LEU A 135 23.84 17.64 -7.08
C LEU A 135 23.81 16.22 -7.69
N SER A 136 24.94 15.50 -7.65
CA SER A 136 25.02 14.12 -8.15
C SER A 136 24.10 13.18 -7.35
N ILE A 137 24.07 13.32 -6.02
CA ILE A 137 23.19 12.55 -5.15
C ILE A 137 21.73 12.91 -5.42
N THR A 138 21.40 14.21 -5.50
CA THR A 138 20.03 14.67 -5.78
C THR A 138 19.50 14.12 -7.10
N ARG A 139 20.31 14.17 -8.19
CA ARG A 139 19.92 13.59 -9.49
C ARG A 139 19.68 12.08 -9.42
N LYS A 140 20.51 11.35 -8.66
CA LYS A 140 20.34 9.90 -8.46
C LYS A 140 19.06 9.61 -7.68
N MET A 141 18.81 10.36 -6.62
CA MET A 141 17.62 10.25 -5.79
C MET A 141 16.35 10.56 -6.60
N GLU A 142 16.31 11.66 -7.35
CA GLU A 142 15.19 12.02 -8.23
C GLU A 142 14.90 10.91 -9.25
N LYS A 143 15.94 10.36 -9.90
CA LYS A 143 15.79 9.26 -10.84
C LYS A 143 15.24 8.00 -10.17
N MET A 144 15.72 7.67 -8.97
CA MET A 144 15.24 6.51 -8.21
C MET A 144 13.80 6.68 -7.74
N GLU A 145 13.45 7.84 -7.18
CA GLU A 145 12.09 8.15 -6.71
C GLU A 145 11.09 8.11 -7.87
N LYS A 146 11.48 8.63 -9.04
CA LYS A 146 10.65 8.60 -10.25
C LYS A 146 10.30 7.16 -10.68
N ILE A 147 11.24 6.22 -10.56
CA ILE A 147 11.06 4.83 -11.02
C ILE A 147 10.46 3.92 -9.92
N LEU A 148 10.93 4.08 -8.68
CA LEU A 148 10.67 3.14 -7.57
C LEU A 148 9.77 3.72 -6.46
N GLY A 149 9.36 4.99 -6.55
CA GLY A 149 8.56 5.64 -5.51
C GLY A 149 7.28 4.88 -5.15
N GLY A 150 6.57 4.35 -6.16
CA GLY A 150 5.33 3.61 -5.95
C GLY A 150 5.49 2.20 -5.36
N VAL A 151 6.72 1.68 -5.26
CA VAL A 151 7.04 0.38 -4.62
C VAL A 151 7.96 0.55 -3.39
N LYS A 152 8.20 1.79 -2.97
CA LYS A 152 9.13 2.12 -1.87
C LYS A 152 8.76 1.48 -0.54
N THR A 153 7.46 1.37 -0.26
CA THR A 153 6.90 0.76 0.97
C THR A 153 6.64 -0.75 0.82
N MET A 154 7.00 -1.35 -0.33
CA MET A 154 6.70 -2.74 -0.64
C MET A 154 7.75 -3.71 -0.05
N ASN A 155 7.37 -4.41 1.02
CA ASN A 155 8.26 -5.34 1.73
C ASN A 155 8.22 -6.79 1.22
N SER A 156 7.29 -7.16 0.35
CA SER A 156 7.13 -8.52 -0.20
C SER A 156 6.74 -8.42 -1.67
N LEU A 157 6.82 -9.53 -2.40
CA LEU A 157 6.29 -9.57 -3.76
C LEU A 157 4.77 -9.28 -3.74
N PRO A 158 4.22 -8.73 -4.84
CA PRO A 158 2.78 -8.63 -5.04
C PRO A 158 2.18 -10.02 -5.28
N ASP A 159 0.91 -10.19 -4.94
CA ASP A 159 0.15 -11.42 -5.17
C ASP A 159 -0.71 -11.36 -6.45
N LEU A 160 -0.86 -10.16 -7.03
CA LEU A 160 -1.55 -9.92 -8.29
C LEU A 160 -1.00 -8.66 -8.96
N LEU A 161 -0.86 -8.71 -10.29
CA LEU A 161 -0.51 -7.55 -11.10
C LEU A 161 -1.71 -7.09 -11.92
N TYR A 162 -1.91 -5.77 -11.95
CA TYR A 162 -2.77 -5.11 -12.93
C TYR A 162 -1.90 -4.34 -13.93
N ILE A 163 -2.00 -4.67 -15.22
CA ILE A 163 -1.15 -4.11 -16.28
C ILE A 163 -1.99 -3.41 -17.35
N VAL A 164 -1.54 -2.23 -17.78
CA VAL A 164 -2.05 -1.54 -18.97
C VAL A 164 -1.05 -1.66 -20.10
N ASP A 165 -1.48 -2.19 -21.26
CA ASP A 165 -0.67 -2.48 -22.46
C ASP A 165 0.42 -3.54 -22.24
N ILE A 166 0.10 -4.82 -22.46
CA ILE A 166 1.10 -5.89 -22.29
C ILE A 166 2.21 -5.85 -23.34
N LYS A 167 1.94 -5.33 -24.53
CA LYS A 167 2.97 -5.29 -25.57
C LYS A 167 4.14 -4.42 -25.14
N ARG A 168 3.85 -3.32 -24.46
CA ARG A 168 4.87 -2.44 -23.87
C ARG A 168 5.39 -2.94 -22.53
N GLU A 169 4.57 -3.62 -21.74
CA GLU A 169 4.90 -4.16 -20.41
C GLU A 169 5.23 -5.67 -20.44
N TYR A 170 5.69 -6.20 -21.58
CA TYR A 170 5.89 -7.65 -21.78
C TYR A 170 6.78 -8.28 -20.72
N ILE A 171 7.87 -7.60 -20.34
CA ILE A 171 8.81 -8.07 -19.33
C ILE A 171 8.11 -8.26 -17.98
N ALA A 172 7.19 -7.36 -17.61
CA ALA A 172 6.44 -7.46 -16.35
C ALA A 172 5.52 -8.67 -16.34
N ALA A 173 4.76 -8.87 -17.44
CA ALA A 173 3.89 -10.03 -17.59
C ALA A 173 4.68 -11.34 -17.60
N HIS A 174 5.82 -11.37 -18.30
CA HIS A 174 6.68 -12.55 -18.37
C HIS A 174 7.28 -12.91 -17.01
N GLU A 175 7.82 -11.94 -16.28
CA GLU A 175 8.35 -12.16 -14.92
C GLU A 175 7.26 -12.63 -13.95
N ALA A 176 6.05 -12.09 -14.05
CA ALA A 176 4.92 -12.51 -13.24
C ALA A 176 4.54 -13.97 -13.52
N ASN A 177 4.50 -14.37 -14.80
CA ASN A 177 4.21 -15.74 -15.21
C ASN A 177 5.27 -16.74 -14.73
N ILE A 178 6.56 -16.39 -14.78
CA ILE A 178 7.65 -17.23 -14.25
C ILE A 178 7.42 -17.53 -12.75
N LEU A 179 6.94 -16.55 -12.00
CA LEU A 179 6.73 -16.66 -10.56
C LEU A 179 5.32 -17.17 -10.19
N GLY A 180 4.46 -17.44 -11.18
CA GLY A 180 3.08 -17.85 -10.96
C GLY A 180 2.18 -16.75 -10.35
N ILE A 181 2.57 -15.48 -10.49
CA ILE A 181 1.75 -14.34 -10.03
C ILE A 181 0.71 -14.05 -11.12
N PRO A 182 -0.60 -14.14 -10.82
CA PRO A 182 -1.64 -13.91 -11.81
C PRO A 182 -1.68 -12.45 -12.25
N VAL A 183 -1.87 -12.27 -13.55
CA VAL A 183 -1.91 -10.97 -14.23
C VAL A 183 -3.33 -10.70 -14.70
N ILE A 184 -3.86 -9.55 -14.32
CA ILE A 184 -5.05 -8.94 -14.91
C ILE A 184 -4.57 -7.80 -15.80
N ALA A 185 -5.07 -7.70 -17.03
CA ALA A 185 -4.59 -6.64 -17.91
C ALA A 185 -5.62 -6.16 -18.91
N ILE A 186 -5.50 -4.89 -19.30
CA ILE A 186 -6.17 -4.37 -20.49
C ILE A 186 -5.46 -4.95 -21.72
N VAL A 187 -6.24 -5.59 -22.60
CA VAL A 187 -5.74 -6.14 -23.86
C VAL A 187 -6.40 -5.50 -25.07
N ASP A 188 -5.57 -4.98 -25.95
CA ASP A 188 -5.98 -4.54 -27.28
C ASP A 188 -5.75 -5.67 -28.31
N THR A 189 -6.20 -5.47 -29.54
CA THR A 189 -6.21 -6.45 -30.62
C THR A 189 -4.83 -6.93 -31.06
N ASN A 190 -3.76 -6.21 -30.69
CA ASN A 190 -2.37 -6.51 -31.04
C ASN A 190 -1.63 -7.36 -29.99
N THR A 191 -2.29 -7.71 -28.87
CA THR A 191 -1.69 -8.34 -27.69
C THR A 191 -1.97 -9.84 -27.67
N ASP A 192 -1.08 -10.65 -27.08
CA ASP A 192 -1.35 -12.08 -26.84
C ASP A 192 -2.15 -12.26 -25.53
N PRO A 193 -3.40 -12.74 -25.57
CA PRO A 193 -4.23 -12.91 -24.38
C PRO A 193 -3.82 -14.11 -23.51
N ASP A 194 -3.00 -15.05 -24.01
CA ASP A 194 -2.67 -16.28 -23.29
C ASP A 194 -1.66 -16.06 -22.16
N LEU A 195 -0.93 -14.93 -22.19
CA LEU A 195 0.02 -14.54 -21.15
C LEU A 195 -0.66 -14.03 -19.88
N ILE A 196 -2.00 -14.05 -19.82
CA ILE A 196 -2.80 -13.25 -18.88
C ILE A 196 -3.83 -14.16 -18.23
N HIS A 197 -3.99 -14.00 -16.91
CA HIS A 197 -4.99 -14.75 -16.17
C HIS A 197 -6.42 -14.25 -16.47
N ILE A 198 -6.62 -12.93 -16.40
CA ILE A 198 -7.88 -12.29 -16.81
C ILE A 198 -7.58 -11.18 -17.85
N PRO A 199 -7.77 -11.46 -19.14
CA PRO A 199 -7.70 -10.45 -20.18
C PRO A 199 -8.98 -9.60 -20.19
N ILE A 200 -8.86 -8.29 -19.97
CA ILE A 200 -9.94 -7.31 -20.12
C ILE A 200 -9.83 -6.70 -21.52
N PRO A 201 -10.63 -7.13 -22.51
CA PRO A 201 -10.50 -6.62 -23.87
C PRO A 201 -11.00 -5.18 -23.94
N ALA A 202 -10.09 -4.23 -24.16
CA ALA A 202 -10.42 -2.81 -24.28
C ALA A 202 -9.24 -2.03 -24.90
N ASN A 203 -9.54 -0.84 -25.41
CA ASN A 203 -8.56 0.10 -25.95
C ASN A 203 -7.54 0.56 -24.90
N ASP A 204 -6.25 0.35 -25.15
CA ASP A 204 -5.16 0.77 -24.27
C ASP A 204 -4.47 2.08 -24.72
N ASP A 205 -4.93 2.70 -25.81
CA ASP A 205 -4.44 3.99 -26.32
C ASP A 205 -5.32 5.17 -25.89
N ALA A 206 -6.62 4.94 -25.67
CA ALA A 206 -7.55 5.98 -25.28
C ALA A 206 -7.49 6.27 -23.78
N ILE A 207 -7.08 7.49 -23.40
CA ILE A 207 -7.00 7.97 -22.01
C ILE A 207 -8.32 7.74 -21.26
N ARG A 208 -9.47 8.03 -21.89
CA ARG A 208 -10.80 7.84 -21.30
C ARG A 208 -11.12 6.37 -21.02
N SER A 209 -10.74 5.46 -21.93
CA SER A 209 -10.94 4.02 -21.75
C SER A 209 -10.07 3.48 -20.62
N ILE A 210 -8.76 3.79 -20.63
CA ILE A 210 -7.82 3.38 -19.58
C ILE A 210 -8.31 3.88 -18.22
N LYS A 211 -8.76 5.14 -18.15
CA LYS A 211 -9.28 5.74 -16.91
C LYS A 211 -10.50 4.99 -16.41
N LEU A 212 -11.49 4.75 -17.26
CA LEU A 212 -12.73 4.04 -16.89
C LEU A 212 -12.43 2.65 -16.32
N VAL A 213 -11.63 1.86 -17.04
CA VAL A 213 -11.29 0.49 -16.61
C VAL A 213 -10.47 0.55 -15.32
N THR A 214 -9.43 1.38 -15.26
CA THR A 214 -8.55 1.47 -14.09
C THR A 214 -9.29 2.00 -12.86
N SER A 215 -10.27 2.90 -13.01
CA SER A 215 -11.09 3.37 -11.89
C SER A 215 -11.98 2.28 -11.30
N ILE A 216 -12.46 1.35 -12.13
CA ILE A 216 -13.28 0.23 -11.67
C ILE A 216 -12.39 -0.78 -10.92
N ILE A 217 -11.20 -1.04 -11.45
CA ILE A 217 -10.18 -1.87 -10.80
C ILE A 217 -9.74 -1.26 -9.46
N SER A 218 -9.51 0.05 -9.39
CA SER A 218 -9.15 0.73 -8.14
C SER A 218 -10.29 0.72 -7.12
N GLN A 219 -11.54 0.85 -7.59
CA GLN A 219 -12.73 0.71 -6.75
C GLN A 219 -12.83 -0.70 -6.17
N ALA A 220 -12.57 -1.75 -6.96
CA ALA A 220 -12.52 -3.13 -6.49
C ALA A 220 -11.52 -3.31 -5.32
N VAL A 221 -10.35 -2.67 -5.42
CA VAL A 221 -9.36 -2.68 -4.34
C VAL A 221 -9.90 -1.98 -3.10
N PHE A 222 -10.53 -0.82 -3.27
CA PHE A 222 -11.09 -0.05 -2.16
C PHE A 222 -12.20 -0.84 -1.44
N ASP A 223 -13.09 -1.46 -2.18
CA ASP A 223 -14.19 -2.27 -1.63
C ASP A 223 -13.64 -3.51 -0.92
N GLY A 224 -12.63 -4.16 -1.49
CA GLY A 224 -11.92 -5.26 -0.82
C GLY A 224 -11.27 -4.83 0.51
N LYS A 225 -10.70 -3.62 0.58
CA LYS A 225 -10.13 -3.08 1.83
C LYS A 225 -11.19 -2.77 2.88
N GLN A 226 -12.31 -2.18 2.48
CA GLN A 226 -13.45 -1.93 3.38
C GLN A 226 -13.96 -3.23 4.02
N LEU A 227 -14.01 -4.34 3.25
CA LEU A 227 -14.39 -5.64 3.80
C LEU A 227 -13.41 -6.16 4.85
N VAL A 228 -12.09 -5.91 4.70
CA VAL A 228 -11.10 -6.26 5.73
C VAL A 228 -11.33 -5.45 7.00
N GLU A 229 -11.60 -4.15 6.85
CA GLU A 229 -11.82 -3.25 7.97
C GLU A 229 -13.09 -3.60 8.73
N ALA A 230 -14.20 -3.86 8.03
CA ALA A 230 -15.43 -4.35 8.62
C ALA A 230 -15.24 -5.67 9.37
N LYS A 231 -14.49 -6.63 8.78
CA LYS A 231 -14.16 -7.90 9.46
C LYS A 231 -13.36 -7.69 10.75
N LYS A 232 -12.42 -6.74 10.77
CA LYS A 232 -11.65 -6.42 11.99
C LYS A 232 -12.54 -5.86 13.09
N VAL A 233 -13.40 -4.89 12.76
CA VAL A 233 -14.35 -4.30 13.72
C VAL A 233 -15.27 -5.39 14.30
N SER A 234 -15.82 -6.26 13.46
CA SER A 234 -16.67 -7.36 13.96
C SER A 234 -15.92 -8.36 14.85
N ILE A 235 -14.63 -8.62 14.59
CA ILE A 235 -13.81 -9.48 15.47
C ILE A 235 -13.58 -8.80 16.82
N GLU A 236 -13.26 -7.50 16.82
CA GLU A 236 -13.06 -6.71 18.04
C GLU A 236 -14.34 -6.65 18.88
N GLU A 237 -15.50 -6.41 18.27
CA GLU A 237 -16.80 -6.42 18.94
C GLU A 237 -17.13 -7.79 19.57
N GLN A 238 -16.87 -8.88 18.84
CA GLN A 238 -17.07 -10.25 19.35
C GLN A 238 -16.12 -10.60 20.50
N GLU A 239 -14.88 -10.10 20.46
CA GLU A 239 -13.93 -10.27 21.56
C GLU A 239 -14.38 -9.48 22.80
N GLU A 240 -14.84 -8.24 22.64
CA GLU A 240 -15.40 -7.47 23.74
C GLU A 240 -16.63 -8.14 24.37
N GLU A 241 -17.52 -8.69 23.56
CA GLU A 241 -18.74 -9.36 24.04
C GLU A 241 -18.40 -10.69 24.77
N LYS A 242 -17.40 -11.43 24.30
CA LYS A 242 -16.83 -12.60 25.00
C LYS A 242 -16.16 -12.22 26.32
N VAL A 243 -15.52 -11.06 26.41
CA VAL A 243 -14.92 -10.57 27.66
C VAL A 243 -16.01 -10.14 28.65
N LYS A 244 -17.03 -9.41 28.19
CA LYS A 244 -18.18 -8.98 29.01
C LYS A 244 -18.96 -10.18 29.57
N SER A 245 -19.28 -11.17 28.73
CA SER A 245 -19.97 -12.41 29.16
C SER A 245 -19.14 -13.25 30.14
N LYS A 246 -17.83 -13.37 29.95
CA LYS A 246 -16.93 -14.02 30.94
C LYS A 246 -16.89 -13.27 32.27
N GLN A 247 -16.88 -11.94 32.26
CA GLN A 247 -16.92 -11.12 33.48
C GLN A 247 -18.26 -11.24 34.21
N GLU A 248 -19.39 -11.28 33.49
CA GLU A 248 -20.71 -11.51 34.06
C GLU A 248 -20.88 -12.92 34.64
N ALA A 249 -20.39 -13.96 33.95
CA ALA A 249 -20.38 -15.32 34.47
C ALA A 249 -19.57 -15.42 35.77
N LYS A 250 -18.43 -14.72 35.85
CA LYS A 250 -17.59 -14.64 37.06
C LYS A 250 -18.29 -13.89 38.20
N LYS A 251 -19.01 -12.80 37.90
CA LYS A 251 -19.86 -12.08 38.89
C LYS A 251 -21.04 -12.91 39.38
N LYS A 252 -21.70 -13.70 38.51
CA LYS A 252 -22.80 -14.60 38.88
C LYS A 252 -22.32 -15.79 39.73
N GLN A 253 -21.12 -16.32 39.47
CA GLN A 253 -20.51 -17.34 40.35
C GLN A 253 -20.13 -16.79 41.73
N LEU A 254 -19.68 -15.53 41.83
CA LEU A 254 -19.36 -14.91 43.13
C LEU A 254 -20.59 -14.66 44.00
N LYS A 255 -21.78 -14.42 43.40
CA LYS A 255 -23.05 -14.19 44.10
C LYS A 255 -23.78 -15.47 44.55
N LYS A 256 -23.40 -16.66 44.06
CA LYS A 256 -24.02 -17.95 44.43
C LYS A 256 -23.31 -18.69 45.58
N LYS A 257 -22.27 -18.12 46.20
CA LYS A 257 -21.72 -18.69 47.44
C LYS A 257 -22.68 -18.39 48.60
N PRO A 258 -23.21 -19.41 49.31
CA PRO A 258 -24.10 -19.20 50.44
C PRO A 258 -23.33 -18.57 51.60
N ILE A 259 -23.92 -17.53 52.19
CA ILE A 259 -23.55 -17.00 53.50
C ILE A 259 -23.98 -18.05 54.53
N LYS A 260 -23.04 -18.85 55.04
CA LYS A 260 -23.21 -19.59 56.31
C LYS A 260 -21.93 -19.56 57.15
N SER A 261 -22.18 -19.14 58.40
CA SER A 261 -21.40 -19.23 59.64
C SER A 261 -20.10 -18.45 59.75
N GLU A 262 -20.26 -17.19 60.14
CA GLU A 262 -19.45 -16.52 61.15
C GLU A 262 -19.66 -17.24 62.50
N THR A 263 -18.65 -18.00 62.98
CA THR A 263 -18.26 -18.10 64.40
C THR A 263 -17.06 -19.05 64.57
N ALA A 264 -16.13 -18.64 65.43
CA ALA A 264 -14.98 -19.39 65.95
C ALA A 264 -13.81 -19.70 65.00
N ARG A 265 -12.89 -18.72 64.87
CA ARG A 265 -11.45 -18.90 65.17
C ARG A 265 -10.73 -17.53 65.11
N MET A 266 -11.09 -16.65 66.05
CA MET A 266 -10.15 -15.62 66.52
C MET A 266 -9.08 -16.34 67.33
N GLY A 267 -7.89 -16.49 66.74
CA GLY A 267 -6.76 -17.10 67.41
C GLY A 267 -5.59 -17.28 66.46
N THR A 268 -4.65 -16.34 66.50
CA THR A 268 -3.30 -16.38 65.91
C THR A 268 -3.11 -15.89 64.47
N GLU A 269 -3.87 -14.87 64.06
CA GLU A 269 -3.44 -13.94 63.02
C GLU A 269 -2.44 -12.92 63.60
N LYS A 270 -1.17 -13.34 63.80
CA LYS A 270 -0.05 -12.39 64.07
C LYS A 270 1.37 -12.91 63.80
N LYS A 271 1.57 -14.06 63.15
CA LYS A 271 2.95 -14.61 62.94
C LYS A 271 3.36 -14.98 61.52
N LEU A 272 2.61 -14.60 60.48
CA LEU A 272 2.98 -14.89 59.08
C LEU A 272 3.05 -13.67 58.12
N ILE A 273 2.94 -12.45 58.64
CA ILE A 273 3.09 -11.20 57.84
C ILE A 273 4.48 -10.54 58.01
N LYS A 274 5.36 -11.10 58.86
CA LYS A 274 6.73 -10.57 59.07
C LYS A 274 7.85 -11.28 58.30
N LYS A 275 7.54 -12.25 57.42
CA LYS A 275 8.56 -12.98 56.63
C LYS A 275 8.50 -12.78 55.11
N THR A 276 7.52 -12.04 54.59
CA THR A 276 7.40 -11.76 53.13
C THR A 276 7.80 -10.34 52.74
N THR A 277 7.89 -9.41 53.69
CA THR A 277 8.36 -8.03 53.44
C THR A 277 9.89 -7.90 53.38
N THR A 278 10.64 -8.96 53.68
CA THR A 278 12.12 -8.95 53.64
C THR A 278 12.72 -9.62 52.39
N LYS A 279 11.93 -10.29 51.54
CA LYS A 279 12.41 -10.92 50.29
C LYS A 279 12.06 -10.19 48.98
N GLN A 280 11.32 -9.07 49.04
CA GLN A 280 11.05 -8.19 47.88
C GLN A 280 11.78 -6.84 47.92
N LYS A 281 12.67 -6.60 48.90
CA LYS A 281 13.52 -5.40 48.96
C LYS A 281 14.94 -5.59 48.40
N GLU A 282 15.35 -6.82 48.06
CA GLU A 282 16.70 -7.11 47.51
C GLU A 282 16.75 -7.36 46.00
N THR A 283 15.63 -7.63 45.32
CA THR A 283 15.62 -7.85 43.86
C THR A 283 15.29 -6.61 43.02
N ARG A 284 15.02 -5.46 43.66
CA ARG A 284 14.72 -4.19 42.97
C ARG A 284 15.85 -3.14 43.02
N LYS A 285 17.05 -3.51 43.48
CA LYS A 285 18.23 -2.63 43.59
C LYS A 285 19.39 -2.95 42.62
N LYS A 286 19.21 -3.86 41.66
CA LYS A 286 20.20 -4.10 40.58
C LYS A 286 19.52 -4.06 39.20
N THR A 287 19.14 -2.88 38.71
CA THR A 287 18.96 -2.58 37.25
C THR A 287 18.59 -1.10 36.98
N VAL A 288 19.08 -0.14 37.76
CA VAL A 288 18.95 1.29 37.39
C VAL A 288 20.19 2.08 37.82
N THR A 289 21.29 1.99 37.06
CA THR A 289 22.25 3.10 36.90
C THR A 289 23.22 2.81 35.74
N THR A 290 23.01 3.47 34.59
CA THR A 290 24.02 4.27 33.87
C THR A 290 23.35 4.94 32.66
N VAL A 291 22.64 6.04 32.91
CA VAL A 291 22.53 7.13 31.93
C VAL A 291 22.72 8.43 32.71
N LYS A 292 23.83 9.11 32.43
CA LYS A 292 24.15 10.42 33.01
C LYS A 292 23.11 11.46 32.57
N PRO A 293 22.62 12.35 33.44
CA PRO A 293 21.82 13.50 33.03
C PRO A 293 22.74 14.54 32.36
N ILE A 294 22.48 14.84 31.09
CA ILE A 294 23.13 15.96 30.39
C ILE A 294 22.38 17.25 30.75
N GLU A 295 23.16 18.24 31.14
CA GLU A 295 22.78 19.54 31.67
C GLU A 295 21.83 20.34 30.75
N THR A 296 20.58 20.49 31.16
CA THR A 296 19.61 21.42 30.57
C THR A 296 19.73 22.82 31.16
N LYS A 297 20.91 23.47 31.06
CA LYS A 297 21.09 24.90 31.41
C LYS A 297 21.61 25.78 30.28
N THR A 298 22.00 25.21 29.14
CA THR A 298 22.63 25.97 28.03
C THR A 298 21.65 26.38 26.92
N VAL A 299 20.39 25.91 26.97
CA VAL A 299 19.39 26.16 25.90
C VAL A 299 18.51 27.38 26.19
N ARG A 300 18.21 27.71 27.47
CA ARG A 300 17.42 28.90 27.82
C ARG A 300 18.16 30.23 27.55
N LYS A 301 19.48 30.29 27.77
CA LYS A 301 20.30 31.49 27.47
C LYS A 301 20.51 31.77 25.97
N LYS A 302 20.26 30.81 25.08
CA LYS A 302 20.39 30.97 23.62
C LYS A 302 19.09 31.42 22.94
N ILE A 303 17.94 31.20 23.58
CA ILE A 303 16.63 31.64 23.08
C ILE A 303 16.42 33.14 23.38
N GLU A 304 16.75 33.61 24.59
CA GLU A 304 16.69 35.05 24.93
C GLU A 304 17.66 35.94 24.12
N LYS A 305 18.83 35.40 23.72
CA LYS A 305 19.79 36.13 22.86
C LYS A 305 19.38 36.19 21.38
N LYS A 306 18.45 35.35 20.92
CA LYS A 306 17.92 35.38 19.54
C LYS A 306 16.76 36.37 19.39
N GLU A 307 15.90 36.49 20.40
CA GLU A 307 14.78 37.44 20.40
C GLU A 307 15.24 38.91 20.53
N THR A 308 16.31 39.16 21.31
CA THR A 308 16.93 40.50 21.42
C THR A 308 17.70 40.94 20.16
N LYS A 309 18.15 40.01 19.31
CA LYS A 309 18.80 40.34 18.01
C LYS A 309 17.78 40.57 16.88
N GLN A 310 16.61 39.93 16.90
CA GLN A 310 15.55 40.18 15.92
C GLN A 310 14.83 41.53 16.16
N THR A 311 14.69 41.96 17.41
CA THR A 311 14.10 43.26 17.76
C THR A 311 15.03 44.44 17.42
N LYS A 312 16.36 44.30 17.58
CA LYS A 312 17.34 45.32 17.13
C LYS A 312 17.46 45.44 15.60
N LYS A 313 17.29 44.34 14.83
CA LYS A 313 17.30 44.41 13.35
C LYS A 313 16.03 45.00 12.75
N LYS A 314 14.87 44.93 13.43
CA LYS A 314 13.64 45.60 12.98
C LYS A 314 13.65 47.11 13.21
N LYS A 315 14.34 47.62 14.24
CA LYS A 315 14.47 49.08 14.49
C LYS A 315 15.45 49.82 13.59
N ILE A 316 16.34 49.12 12.88
CA ILE A 316 17.33 49.73 11.95
C ILE A 316 16.77 49.84 10.52
N LYS A 317 15.64 49.18 10.22
CA LYS A 317 14.97 49.25 8.90
C LYS A 317 13.77 50.23 8.87
N SER A 318 13.56 51.00 9.93
CA SER A 318 12.43 51.94 10.07
C SER A 318 12.88 53.34 10.51
N LYS A 319 14.10 53.73 10.16
CA LYS A 319 14.61 55.10 10.18
C LYS A 319 15.34 55.33 8.86
#